data_AF-A0A948W3G2-F1
#
_entry.id   AF-A0A948W3G2-F1
#
_cell.length_a   1.000
_cell.length_b   1.000
_cell.length_c   1.000
_cell.angle_alpha   90.00
_cell.angle_beta   90.00
_cell.angle_gamma   90.00
#
_symmetry.space_group_name_H-M   'P 1'
#
loop_
_entity.id
_entity.type
_entity.pdbx_description
1 polymer ?
#
loop_
_entity_poly.entity_id
_entity_poly.type
_entity_poly.pdbx_seq_one_letter_code
_entity_poly.pdbx_strand_id
1 'polypeptide(L)'
;MSKFFMECGVYAWPLLALTITLIFLSLWRIYCTFLKKGAPGTGHHAILFWGAISAILGILGQCQGLYNAMGAIMRAREVSPNIMAQGYRESLGTTLWGLHLLFFSAIIWFVLQNHEERRRRKLEI
;
A
#
# COMPACT_ATOMS: atom_id res chain seq x y z
N MET A 1 -0.26 -12.62 11.70
CA MET A 1 0.21 -11.25 11.38
C MET A 1 1.62 -10.97 11.89
N SER A 2 2.03 -11.39 13.09
CA SER A 2 3.39 -11.13 13.62
C SER A 2 4.53 -11.71 12.78
N LYS A 3 4.36 -12.91 12.20
CA LYS A 3 5.38 -13.54 11.32
C LYS A 3 5.65 -12.74 10.04
N PHE A 4 4.60 -12.20 9.42
CA PHE A 4 4.69 -11.45 8.16
C PHE A 4 5.54 -10.17 8.31
N PHE A 5 5.49 -9.52 9.47
CA PHE A 5 6.26 -8.30 9.76
C PHE A 5 7.73 -8.58 10.11
N MET A 6 8.04 -9.75 10.65
CA MET A 6 9.44 -10.17 10.83
C MET A 6 10.08 -10.63 9.52
N GLU A 7 9.29 -11.22 8.61
CA GLU A 7 9.76 -11.73 7.31
C GLU A 7 9.99 -10.61 6.26
N CYS A 8 9.18 -9.54 6.28
CA CYS A 8 9.29 -8.44 5.30
C CYS A 8 10.49 -7.47 5.52
N GLY A 9 11.32 -7.72 6.53
CA GLY A 9 12.53 -6.94 6.79
C GLY A 9 12.27 -5.45 7.10
N VAL A 10 13.27 -4.61 6.85
CA VAL A 10 13.25 -3.16 7.21
C VAL A 10 12.07 -2.41 6.56
N TYR A 11 11.62 -2.83 5.38
CA TYR A 11 10.52 -2.19 4.64
C TYR A 11 9.13 -2.50 5.18
N ALA A 12 9.01 -3.47 6.09
CA ALA A 12 7.76 -3.78 6.76
C ALA A 12 7.25 -2.60 7.62
N TRP A 13 8.17 -1.85 8.23
CA TRP A 13 7.85 -0.72 9.12
C TRP A 13 7.25 0.48 8.37
N PRO A 14 7.85 0.99 7.27
CA PRO A 14 7.22 2.01 6.44
C PRO A 14 5.86 1.59 5.88
N LEU A 15 5.73 0.34 5.42
CA LEU A 15 4.46 -0.18 4.89
C LEU A 15 3.36 -0.22 5.97
N LEU A 16 3.70 -0.58 7.20
CA LEU A 16 2.78 -0.54 8.34
C LEU A 16 2.34 0.91 8.64
N ALA A 17 3.29 1.84 8.70
CA ALA A 17 2.99 3.25 8.94
C ALA A 17 2.06 3.83 7.85
N LEU A 18 2.29 3.48 6.58
CA LEU A 18 1.41 3.86 5.47
C LEU A 18 0.03 3.21 5.57
N THR A 19 -0.04 1.95 6.01
CA THR A 19 -1.32 1.26 6.22
C THR A 19 -2.16 2.01 7.24
N ILE A 20 -1.58 2.36 8.39
CA ILE A 20 -2.27 3.13 9.43
C ILE A 20 -2.71 4.51 8.90
N THR A 21 -1.81 5.19 8.19
CA THR A 21 -2.08 6.52 7.63
C THR A 21 -3.23 6.47 6.61
N LEU A 22 -3.26 5.46 5.74
CA LEU A 22 -4.33 5.25 4.76
C LEU A 22 -5.65 4.92 5.43
N ILE A 23 -5.65 4.06 6.45
CA ILE A 23 -6.87 3.74 7.21
C ILE A 23 -7.42 5.00 7.87
N PHE A 24 -6.57 5.78 8.54
CA PHE A 24 -6.96 7.02 9.19
C PHE A 24 -7.53 8.05 8.19
N LEU A 25 -6.82 8.30 7.08
CA LEU A 25 -7.27 9.20 6.02
C LEU A 25 -8.60 8.75 5.42
N SER A 26 -8.75 7.45 5.16
CA SER A 26 -9.97 6.87 4.57
C SER A 26 -11.16 7.02 5.51
N LEU A 27 -11.01 6.64 6.79
CA LEU A 27 -12.09 6.76 7.78
C LEU A 27 -12.48 8.22 8.01
N TRP A 28 -11.49 9.09 8.19
CA TRP A 28 -11.73 10.52 8.39
C TRP A 28 -12.46 11.14 7.19
N ARG A 29 -12.05 10.81 5.96
CA ARG A 29 -12.68 11.33 4.74
C ARG A 29 -14.08 10.81 4.53
N ILE A 30 -14.31 9.51 4.73
CA ILE A 30 -15.65 8.92 4.68
C ILE A 30 -16.55 9.62 5.71
N TYR A 31 -16.10 9.75 6.96
CA TYR A 31 -16.85 10.44 8.00
C TYR A 31 -17.18 11.89 7.64
N CYS A 32 -16.19 12.66 7.18
CA CYS A 32 -16.40 14.05 6.78
C CYS A 32 -17.41 14.13 5.62
N THR A 33 -17.26 13.34 4.56
CA THR A 33 -18.12 13.43 3.37
C THR A 33 -19.58 13.03 3.67
N PHE A 34 -19.79 12.02 4.53
CA PHE A 34 -21.14 11.54 4.86
C PHE A 34 -21.81 12.34 5.99
N LEU A 35 -21.10 12.74 7.04
CA LEU A 35 -21.72 13.41 8.21
C LEU A 35 -21.61 14.94 8.19
N LYS A 36 -20.54 15.53 7.64
CA LYS A 36 -20.39 16.99 7.55
C LYS A 36 -20.52 17.43 6.09
N LYS A 37 -21.59 18.16 5.76
CA LYS A 37 -21.84 18.65 4.38
C LYS A 37 -20.81 19.70 3.86
N GLY A 38 -19.54 19.64 4.25
CA GLY A 38 -18.51 20.61 3.89
C GLY A 38 -17.08 20.07 4.03
N ALA A 39 -16.78 18.91 3.43
CA ALA A 39 -15.39 18.50 3.25
C ALA A 39 -14.78 19.25 2.04
N PRO A 40 -13.55 19.80 2.14
CA PRO A 40 -12.87 20.41 1.01
C PRO A 40 -12.59 19.34 -0.07
N GLY A 41 -13.14 19.55 -1.26
CA GLY A 41 -13.31 18.55 -2.32
C GLY A 41 -12.07 18.16 -3.12
N THR A 42 -10.89 18.13 -2.49
CA THR A 42 -9.62 17.76 -3.16
C THR A 42 -8.80 16.72 -2.41
N GLY A 43 -9.04 16.46 -1.11
CA GLY A 43 -8.19 15.52 -0.37
C GLY A 43 -8.51 14.04 -0.60
N HIS A 44 -9.44 13.72 -1.50
CA HIS A 44 -9.61 12.36 -1.99
C HIS A 44 -8.40 11.91 -2.82
N HIS A 45 -7.77 12.83 -3.57
CA HIS A 45 -6.53 12.53 -4.32
C HIS A 45 -5.37 12.13 -3.40
N ALA A 46 -5.36 12.59 -2.14
CA ALA A 46 -4.36 12.19 -1.16
C ALA A 46 -4.43 10.67 -0.86
N ILE A 47 -5.63 10.09 -0.84
CA ILE A 47 -5.81 8.65 -0.60
C ILE A 47 -5.16 7.84 -1.72
N LEU A 48 -5.43 8.19 -2.98
CA LEU A 48 -4.82 7.54 -4.14
C LEU A 48 -3.30 7.76 -4.19
N PHE A 49 -2.85 8.98 -3.87
CA PHE A 49 -1.42 9.31 -3.83
C PHE A 49 -0.65 8.44 -2.82
N TRP A 50 -1.13 8.36 -1.57
CA TRP A 50 -0.50 7.54 -0.54
C TRP A 50 -0.59 6.04 -0.85
N GLY A 51 -1.65 5.61 -1.53
CA GLY A 51 -1.74 4.26 -2.09
C GLY A 51 -0.67 3.98 -3.13
N ALA A 52 -0.44 4.90 -4.07
CA ALA A 52 0.61 4.76 -5.08
C ALA A 52 2.01 4.70 -4.45
N ILE A 53 2.28 5.56 -3.45
CA ILE A 53 3.53 5.52 -2.67
C ILE A 53 3.72 4.15 -1.99
N SER A 54 2.65 3.56 -1.46
CA SER A 54 2.74 2.23 -0.82
C SER A 54 3.11 1.12 -1.81
N ALA A 55 2.59 1.15 -3.05
CA ALA A 55 2.99 0.22 -4.10
C ALA A 55 4.47 0.40 -4.50
N ILE A 56 4.93 1.65 -4.64
CA ILE A 56 6.34 1.96 -4.92
C ILE A 56 7.24 1.42 -3.81
N LEU A 57 6.89 1.65 -2.54
CA LEU A 57 7.65 1.11 -1.41
C LEU A 57 7.64 -0.42 -1.38
N GLY A 58 6.52 -1.06 -1.73
CA GLY A 58 6.45 -2.52 -1.86
C GLY A 58 7.46 -3.06 -2.89
N ILE A 59 7.51 -2.43 -4.07
CA ILE A 59 8.47 -2.80 -5.13
C ILE A 59 9.92 -2.53 -4.69
N LEU A 60 10.18 -1.42 -4.00
CA LEU A 60 11.53 -1.12 -3.49
C LEU A 60 11.98 -2.13 -2.45
N GLY A 61 11.09 -2.52 -1.53
CA GLY A 61 11.36 -3.57 -0.56
C GLY A 61 11.69 -4.90 -1.22
N GLN A 62 10.95 -5.24 -2.29
CA GLN A 62 11.21 -6.41 -3.10
C GLN A 62 12.57 -6.39 -3.79
N CYS A 63 12.93 -5.27 -4.43
CA CYS A 63 14.22 -5.11 -5.08
C CYS A 63 15.38 -5.28 -4.09
N GLN A 64 15.28 -4.68 -2.90
CA GLN A 64 16.31 -4.82 -1.86
C GLN A 64 16.38 -6.26 -1.34
N GLY A 65 15.24 -6.91 -1.11
CA GLY A 65 15.17 -8.30 -0.68
C GLY A 65 15.84 -9.24 -1.68
N LEU A 66 15.53 -9.07 -2.96
CA LEU A 66 16.13 -9.85 -4.05
C LEU A 66 17.63 -9.57 -4.20
N TYR A 67 18.05 -8.30 -4.12
CA TYR A 67 19.46 -7.92 -4.17
C TYR A 67 20.28 -8.62 -3.06
N ASN A 68 19.77 -8.60 -1.83
CA ASN A 68 20.42 -9.25 -0.70
C ASN A 68 20.44 -10.78 -0.85
N ALA A 69 19.33 -11.37 -1.32
CA ALA A 69 19.23 -12.80 -1.55
C ALA A 69 20.25 -13.27 -2.61
N MET A 70 20.33 -12.57 -3.75
CA MET A 70 21.30 -12.88 -4.81
C MET A 70 22.74 -12.76 -4.30
N GLY A 71 23.04 -11.73 -3.49
CA GLY A 71 24.36 -11.60 -2.85
C GLY A 71 24.70 -12.77 -1.92
N ALA A 72 23.72 -13.33 -1.20
CA ALA A 72 23.92 -14.52 -0.37
C ALA A 72 24.15 -15.77 -1.22
N ILE A 73 23.40 -15.94 -2.30
CA ILE A 73 23.53 -17.05 -3.26
C ILE A 73 24.92 -17.06 -3.91
N MET A 74 25.42 -15.90 -4.33
CA MET A 74 26.75 -15.79 -4.96
C MET A 74 27.90 -16.21 -4.03
N ARG A 75 27.73 -16.11 -2.71
CA ARG A 75 28.73 -16.51 -1.71
C ARG A 75 28.54 -17.93 -1.19
N ALA A 76 27.43 -18.57 -1.51
CA ALA A 76 27.11 -19.91 -1.03
C ALA A 76 27.81 -20.97 -1.89
N ARG A 77 28.42 -21.96 -1.24
CA ARG A 77 29.04 -23.10 -1.92
C ARG A 77 28.00 -24.06 -2.50
N GLU A 78 26.88 -24.21 -1.81
CA GLU A 78 25.73 -25.03 -2.20
C GLU A 78 24.45 -24.29 -1.84
N VAL A 79 23.43 -24.41 -2.70
CA VAL A 79 22.14 -23.72 -2.52
C VAL A 79 21.03 -24.74 -2.56
N SER A 80 20.25 -24.80 -1.47
CA SER A 80 19.03 -25.61 -1.44
C SER A 80 17.92 -24.91 -2.25
N PRO A 81 17.30 -25.61 -3.22
CA PRO A 81 16.17 -25.06 -3.98
C PRO A 81 15.00 -24.64 -3.08
N ASN A 82 14.79 -25.32 -1.96
CA ASN A 82 13.70 -25.01 -1.03
C ASN A 82 13.94 -23.68 -0.31
N ILE A 83 15.19 -23.39 0.08
CA ILE A 83 15.56 -22.10 0.69
C ILE A 83 15.44 -20.96 -0.33
N MET A 84 15.82 -21.19 -1.58
CA MET A 84 15.60 -20.23 -2.66
C MET A 84 14.12 -19.89 -2.86
N ALA A 85 13.27 -20.92 -2.92
CA ALA A 85 11.82 -20.74 -3.08
C ALA A 85 11.21 -19.96 -1.91
N GLN A 86 11.67 -20.23 -0.68
CA GLN A 86 11.23 -19.50 0.52
C GLN A 86 11.65 -18.02 0.46
N GLY A 87 12.91 -17.71 0.16
CA GLY A 87 13.38 -16.33 0.03
C GLY A 87 12.65 -15.57 -1.08
N TYR A 88 12.36 -16.23 -2.19
CA TYR A 88 11.54 -15.64 -3.27
C TYR A 88 10.11 -15.34 -2.81
N ARG A 89 9.48 -16.28 -2.10
CA ARG A 89 8.12 -16.09 -1.56
C ARG A 89 8.05 -14.95 -0.55
N GLU A 90 9.01 -14.87 0.36
CA GLU A 90 9.07 -13.81 1.38
C GLU A 90 9.24 -12.44 0.75
N SER A 91 10.12 -12.35 -0.25
CA SER A 91 10.35 -11.11 -0.98
C SER A 91 9.02 -10.55 -1.55
N LEU A 92 8.26 -11.40 -2.25
CA LEU A 92 7.00 -11.01 -2.89
C LEU A 92 5.94 -10.49 -1.91
N GLY A 93 6.03 -10.84 -0.62
CA GLY A 93 5.11 -10.37 0.41
C GLY A 93 5.03 -8.84 0.48
N THR A 94 6.17 -8.15 0.35
CA THR A 94 6.23 -6.68 0.40
C THR A 94 5.54 -6.02 -0.80
N THR A 95 5.77 -6.53 -2.01
CA THR A 95 5.10 -6.07 -3.24
C THR A 95 3.60 -6.31 -3.17
N LEU A 96 3.19 -7.53 -2.79
CA LEU A 96 1.78 -7.86 -2.67
C LEU A 96 1.10 -6.91 -1.68
N TRP A 97 1.69 -6.66 -0.52
CA TRP A 97 1.11 -5.74 0.46
C TRP A 97 0.97 -4.31 -0.08
N GLY A 98 2.00 -3.77 -0.73
CA GLY A 98 1.93 -2.45 -1.36
C GLY A 98 0.86 -2.35 -2.45
N LEU A 99 0.72 -3.38 -3.28
CA LEU A 99 -0.34 -3.44 -4.30
C LEU A 99 -1.74 -3.57 -3.70
N HIS A 100 -1.91 -4.32 -2.61
CA HIS A 100 -3.19 -4.39 -1.89
C HIS A 100 -3.60 -3.01 -1.37
N LEU A 101 -2.67 -2.27 -0.76
CA LEU A 101 -2.93 -0.92 -0.27
C LEU A 101 -3.32 0.03 -1.41
N LEU A 102 -2.62 -0.01 -2.55
CA LEU A 102 -2.99 0.75 -3.73
C LEU A 102 -4.40 0.37 -4.22
N PHE A 103 -4.71 -0.92 -4.34
CA PHE A 103 -6.01 -1.41 -4.80
C PHE A 103 -7.16 -0.86 -3.95
N PHE A 104 -7.07 -0.98 -2.62
CA PHE A 104 -8.10 -0.46 -1.73
C PHE A 104 -8.17 1.07 -1.77
N SER A 105 -7.02 1.76 -1.82
CA SER A 105 -7.00 3.23 -1.92
C SER A 105 -7.68 3.74 -3.19
N ALA A 106 -7.49 3.04 -4.32
CA ALA A 106 -8.08 3.38 -5.61
C ALA A 106 -9.60 3.20 -5.59
N ILE A 107 -10.09 2.13 -4.98
CA ILE A 107 -11.55 1.90 -4.79
C ILE A 107 -12.15 3.03 -3.95
N ILE A 108 -11.53 3.35 -2.81
CA ILE A 108 -12.04 4.40 -1.91
C ILE A 108 -12.04 5.76 -2.62
N TRP A 109 -10.95 6.09 -3.32
CA TRP A 109 -10.86 7.30 -4.13
C TRP A 109 -11.96 7.35 -5.20
N PHE A 110 -12.17 6.26 -5.95
CA PHE A 110 -13.18 6.19 -7.00
C PHE A 110 -14.60 6.41 -6.47
N VAL A 111 -14.94 5.79 -5.33
CA VAL A 111 -16.26 5.98 -4.70
C VAL A 111 -16.46 7.43 -4.25
N LEU A 112 -15.44 8.03 -3.63
CA LEU A 112 -15.52 9.41 -3.13
C LEU A 112 -15.57 10.43 -4.27
N GLN A 113 -14.77 10.24 -5.33
CA GLN A 113 -14.77 11.08 -6.53
C GLN A 113 -16.16 11.10 -7.19
N ASN A 114 -16.72 9.92 -7.44
CA ASN A 114 -18.06 9.80 -8.04
C ASN A 114 -19.15 10.44 -7.18
N HIS A 115 -19.04 10.34 -5.86
CA HIS A 115 -20.01 10.95 -4.95
C HIS A 115 -19.92 12.50 -4.96
N GLU A 116 -18.71 13.05 -4.98
CA GLU A 116 -18.50 14.51 -5.06
C GLU A 116 -18.94 15.10 -6.39
N GLU A 117 -18.67 14.42 -7.51
CA GLU A 117 -19.13 14.85 -8.84
C GLU A 117 -20.66 14.89 -8.93
N ARG A 118 -21.33 13.86 -8.41
CA ARG A 118 -22.81 13.84 -8.33
C ARG A 118 -23.36 14.98 -7.47
N ARG A 119 -22.66 15.35 -6.39
CA ARG A 119 -23.07 16.46 -5.52
C ARG A 119 -22.87 17.81 -6.20
N ARG A 120 -21.75 18.03 -6.92
CA ARG A 120 -21.51 19.26 -7.68
C ARG A 120 -22.58 19.51 -8.73
N ARG A 121 -22.93 18.48 -9.53
CA ARG A 121 -24.00 18.60 -10.55
C ARG A 121 -25.36 19.02 -9.99
N LYS A 122 -25.68 18.65 -8.74
CA LYS A 122 -26.95 19.04 -8.08
C LYS A 122 -26.95 20.50 -7.57
N LEU A 123 -25.80 21.14 -7.46
CA LEU A 123 -25.69 22.53 -7.00
C LEU A 123 -25.67 23.53 -8.18
N GLU A 124 -25.43 23.04 -9.39
CA GLU A 124 -25.40 23.84 -10.63
C GLU A 124 -26.75 23.91 -11.36
N ILE A 125 -27.76 23.16 -10.89
CA ILE A 125 -29.16 23.14 -11.37
C ILE A 125 -30.03 23.84 -10.34
#